data_AF-A0AAN6ZYF9-F1
#
_entry.id   AF-A0AAN6ZYF9-F1
#
_cell.length_a   1.000
_cell.length_b   1.000
_cell.length_c   1.000
_cell.angle_alpha   90.00
_cell.angle_beta   90.00
_cell.angle_gamma   90.00
#
_symmetry.space_group_name_H-M   'P 1'
#
loop_
_entity.id
_entity.type
_entity.pdbx_description
1 polymer ?
#
loop_
_entity_poly.entity_id
_entity_poly.type
_entity_poly.pdbx_seq_one_letter_code
_entity_poly.pdbx_strand_id
1 'polypeptide(L)'
;MAKERNYNPVQAQHKADKAKAIKKGKSEQQTRRNEKLAQRNPGRIQQQIDDLKALKDGGRKLNTHEEQALEALEKDLKAVKKAREALGDKAPQFGHGHGPPRHGQRGDGVLGKRRRDAEDASGSDSDVPADVKSIPMPRDTPPPISKEILDEWYAKRRAKRDAERASEAEQRQDSEKPAAPVVEAKTVYEAKPVVRDLQKEAVSAFMPSAVRTKIEKGKGQGGLLEPEEADQLEKEGYLRAPEAMRLQPEQMEPRQDAGTRRVMMEEVDDEEG
;
A
#
# COMPACT_ATOMS: atom_id res chain seq x y z
N MET A 1 -21.77 -9.42 -57.88
CA MET A 1 -22.39 -8.23 -57.25
C MET A 1 -22.46 -8.46 -55.76
N ALA A 2 -21.62 -7.77 -54.98
CA ALA A 2 -21.56 -7.95 -53.54
C ALA A 2 -22.85 -7.42 -52.92
N LYS A 3 -23.67 -8.33 -52.38
CA LYS A 3 -24.93 -8.02 -51.71
C LYS A 3 -24.68 -6.94 -50.66
N GLU A 4 -25.34 -5.81 -50.84
CA GLU A 4 -25.30 -4.66 -49.94
C GLU A 4 -25.59 -5.18 -48.53
N ARG A 5 -24.59 -5.12 -47.65
CA ARG A 5 -24.78 -5.53 -46.26
C ARG A 5 -25.87 -4.64 -45.69
N ASN A 6 -26.97 -5.25 -45.24
CA ASN A 6 -28.06 -4.58 -44.52
C ASN A 6 -27.48 -3.59 -43.50
N TYR A 7 -27.42 -2.33 -43.90
CA TYR A 7 -26.85 -1.26 -43.10
C TYR A 7 -27.96 -0.82 -42.16
N ASN A 8 -28.07 -1.50 -41.02
CA ASN A 8 -29.02 -1.07 -39.99
C ASN A 8 -28.55 0.31 -39.48
N PRO A 9 -29.29 1.39 -39.76
CA PRO A 9 -28.85 2.76 -39.46
C PRO A 9 -28.61 2.95 -37.96
N VAL A 10 -29.38 2.26 -37.12
CA VAL A 10 -29.23 2.29 -35.65
C VAL A 10 -27.91 1.66 -35.21
N GLN A 11 -27.53 0.53 -35.80
CA GLN A 11 -26.24 -0.11 -35.49
C GLN A 11 -25.06 0.71 -36.01
N ALA A 12 -25.21 1.41 -37.13
CA ALA A 12 -24.18 2.31 -37.65
C ALA A 12 -23.97 3.51 -36.73
N GLN A 13 -25.04 4.09 -36.20
CA GLN A 13 -24.98 5.16 -35.19
C GLN A 13 -24.28 4.68 -33.91
N HIS A 14 -24.68 3.53 -33.35
CA HIS A 14 -24.01 2.98 -32.17
C HIS A 14 -22.51 2.68 -32.39
N LYS A 15 -22.13 2.19 -33.58
CA LYS A 15 -20.72 1.99 -33.94
C LYS A 15 -19.98 3.32 -34.07
N ALA A 16 -20.58 4.32 -34.68
CA ALA A 16 -20.02 5.66 -34.78
C ALA A 16 -19.84 6.30 -33.39
N ASP A 17 -20.82 6.17 -32.50
CA ASP A 17 -20.75 6.71 -31.15
C ASP A 17 -19.74 5.96 -30.29
N LYS A 18 -19.63 4.64 -30.42
CA LYS A 18 -18.57 3.85 -29.78
C LYS A 18 -17.19 4.26 -30.30
N ALA A 19 -17.03 4.49 -31.61
CA ALA A 19 -15.77 4.96 -32.18
C ALA A 19 -15.40 6.36 -31.67
N LYS A 20 -16.37 7.27 -31.58
CA LYS A 20 -16.19 8.62 -30.98
C LYS A 20 -15.81 8.51 -29.51
N ALA A 21 -16.48 7.66 -28.74
CA ALA A 21 -16.18 7.42 -27.33
C ALA A 21 -14.76 6.85 -27.13
N ILE A 22 -14.34 5.88 -27.96
CA ILE A 22 -12.98 5.35 -27.94
C ILE A 22 -11.96 6.41 -28.32
N LYS A 23 -12.24 7.22 -29.34
CA LYS A 23 -11.35 8.33 -29.76
C LYS A 23 -11.21 9.35 -28.63
N LYS A 24 -12.32 9.71 -27.98
CA LYS A 24 -12.33 10.60 -26.80
C LYS A 24 -11.51 10.00 -25.66
N GLY A 25 -11.76 8.74 -25.29
CA GLY A 25 -11.01 8.05 -24.23
C GLY A 25 -9.50 7.94 -24.52
N LYS A 26 -9.11 7.64 -25.76
CA LYS A 26 -7.69 7.63 -26.17
C LYS A 26 -7.07 9.02 -26.10
N SER A 27 -7.79 10.06 -26.53
CA SER A 27 -7.32 11.43 -26.45
C SER A 27 -7.14 11.89 -25.00
N GLU A 28 -8.08 11.58 -24.11
CA GLU A 28 -7.98 11.89 -22.67
C GLU A 28 -6.85 11.11 -22.00
N GLN A 29 -6.64 9.84 -22.37
CA GLN A 29 -5.49 9.08 -21.87
C GLN A 29 -4.17 9.70 -22.34
N GLN A 30 -4.11 10.19 -23.58
CA GLN A 30 -2.94 10.88 -24.10
C GLN A 30 -2.72 12.23 -23.41
N THR A 31 -3.76 13.02 -23.15
CA THR A 31 -3.63 14.28 -22.40
C THR A 31 -3.14 14.03 -20.99
N ARG A 32 -3.69 13.05 -20.27
CA ARG A 32 -3.21 12.65 -18.93
C ARG A 32 -1.75 12.20 -18.94
N ARG A 33 -1.31 11.48 -19.98
CA ARG A 33 0.11 11.10 -20.14
C ARG A 33 0.97 12.33 -20.41
N ASN A 34 0.54 13.23 -21.29
CA ASN A 34 1.28 14.46 -21.59
C ASN A 34 1.38 15.37 -20.37
N GLU A 35 0.32 15.51 -19.57
CA GLU A 35 0.31 16.25 -18.30
C GLU A 35 1.34 15.69 -17.31
N LYS A 36 1.34 14.37 -17.11
CA LYS A 36 2.33 13.69 -16.25
C LYS A 36 3.76 13.88 -16.74
N LEU A 37 4.00 13.77 -18.04
CA LEU A 37 5.34 13.95 -18.62
C LEU A 37 5.78 15.42 -18.55
N ALA A 38 4.89 16.38 -18.83
CA ALA A 38 5.20 17.80 -18.76
C ALA A 38 5.56 18.25 -17.33
N GLN A 39 5.03 17.57 -16.31
CA GLN A 39 5.38 17.79 -14.90
C GLN A 39 6.82 17.35 -14.55
N ARG A 40 7.51 16.57 -15.39
CA ARG A 40 8.93 16.27 -15.20
C ARG A 40 9.77 17.49 -15.59
N ASN A 41 10.82 17.78 -14.83
CA ASN A 41 11.70 18.93 -15.08
C ASN A 41 12.72 18.61 -16.19
N PRO A 42 12.67 19.26 -17.36
CA PRO A 42 13.61 19.01 -18.46
C PRO A 42 15.03 19.44 -18.13
N GLY A 43 15.21 20.48 -17.31
CA GLY A 43 16.54 20.96 -16.91
C GLY A 43 17.28 19.93 -16.05
N ARG A 44 16.57 19.24 -15.14
CA ARG A 44 17.16 18.18 -14.32
C ARG A 44 17.57 16.97 -15.16
N ILE A 45 16.75 16.58 -16.13
CA ILE A 45 17.05 15.46 -17.04
C ILE A 45 18.27 15.83 -17.91
N GLN A 46 18.33 17.07 -18.39
CA GLN A 46 19.48 17.57 -19.16
C GLN A 46 20.77 17.51 -18.33
N GLN A 47 20.75 18.00 -17.08
CA GLN A 47 21.91 17.91 -16.18
C GLN A 47 22.41 16.47 -16.01
N GLN A 48 21.50 15.50 -15.79
CA GLN A 48 21.90 14.09 -15.66
C GLN A 48 22.50 13.52 -16.95
N ILE A 49 22.00 13.93 -18.11
CA ILE A 49 22.58 13.55 -19.40
C ILE A 49 23.97 14.16 -19.54
N ASP A 50 24.12 15.43 -19.20
CA ASP A 50 25.38 16.16 -19.30
C ASP A 50 26.43 15.57 -18.34
N ASP A 51 26.03 15.18 -17.12
CA ASP A 51 26.90 14.50 -16.15
C ASP A 51 27.37 13.13 -16.67
N LEU A 52 26.46 12.31 -17.22
CA LEU A 52 26.82 11.01 -17.80
C LEU A 52 27.68 11.15 -19.07
N LYS A 53 27.42 12.17 -19.89
CA LYS A 53 28.25 12.47 -21.06
C LYS A 53 29.61 13.00 -20.65
N ALA A 54 29.70 13.85 -19.64
CA ALA A 54 30.96 14.33 -19.09
C ALA A 54 31.81 13.19 -18.52
N LEU A 55 31.20 12.19 -17.87
CA LEU A 55 31.90 10.98 -17.44
C LEU A 55 32.44 10.17 -18.63
N LYS A 56 31.64 10.03 -19.69
CA LYS A 56 32.04 9.36 -20.93
C LYS A 56 33.19 10.09 -21.62
N ASP A 57 33.11 11.41 -21.72
CA ASP A 57 34.11 12.28 -22.35
C ASP A 57 35.39 12.39 -21.51
N GLY A 58 35.27 12.30 -20.18
CA GLY A 58 36.37 12.20 -19.23
C GLY A 58 37.17 10.89 -19.29
N GLY A 59 36.88 10.03 -20.28
CA GLY A 59 37.61 8.78 -20.53
C GLY A 59 37.17 7.60 -19.65
N ARG A 60 36.16 7.78 -18.79
CA ARG A 60 35.55 6.68 -18.04
C ARG A 60 34.53 5.98 -18.94
N LYS A 61 34.72 4.68 -19.16
CA LYS A 61 33.71 3.85 -19.85
C LYS A 61 32.46 3.78 -18.98
N LEU A 62 31.32 4.12 -19.56
CA LEU A 62 30.04 4.00 -18.88
C LEU A 62 29.76 2.52 -18.59
N ASN A 63 29.21 2.24 -17.43
CA ASN A 63 28.68 0.90 -17.13
C ASN A 63 27.45 0.61 -18.02
N THR A 64 27.12 -0.65 -18.29
CA THR A 64 25.91 -1.03 -19.05
C THR A 64 24.64 -0.40 -18.48
N HIS A 65 24.54 -0.29 -17.15
CA HIS A 65 23.44 0.42 -16.51
C HIS A 65 23.48 1.94 -16.77
N GLU A 66 24.66 2.56 -16.80
CA GLU A 66 24.81 4.00 -17.09
C GLU A 66 24.50 4.29 -18.57
N GLU A 67 24.86 3.40 -19.49
CA GLU A 67 24.50 3.49 -20.91
C GLU A 67 22.98 3.37 -21.12
N GLN A 68 22.35 2.38 -20.48
CA GLN A 68 20.89 2.23 -20.50
C GLN A 68 20.19 3.45 -19.87
N ALA A 69 20.74 4.00 -18.79
CA ALA A 69 20.23 5.21 -18.16
C ALA A 69 20.35 6.42 -19.09
N LEU A 70 21.48 6.59 -19.79
CA LEU A 70 21.67 7.64 -20.78
C LEU A 70 20.60 7.55 -21.88
N GLU A 71 20.40 6.37 -22.47
CA GLU A 71 19.38 6.17 -23.51
C GLU A 71 17.96 6.46 -23.00
N ALA A 72 17.65 6.04 -21.77
CA ALA A 72 16.35 6.29 -21.15
C ALA A 72 16.13 7.78 -20.90
N LEU A 73 17.12 8.48 -20.35
CA LEU A 73 17.06 9.92 -20.09
C LEU A 73 16.92 10.74 -21.38
N GLU A 74 17.61 10.34 -22.46
CA GLU A 74 17.47 11.01 -23.77
C GLU A 74 16.07 10.82 -24.37
N LYS A 75 15.48 9.63 -24.23
CA LYS A 75 14.09 9.36 -24.66
C LYS A 75 13.10 10.15 -23.80
N ASP A 76 13.32 10.18 -22.49
CA ASP A 76 12.51 10.95 -21.54
C ASP A 76 12.55 12.44 -21.85
N LEU A 77 13.72 13.01 -22.11
CA LEU A 77 13.86 14.42 -22.44
C LEU A 77 13.06 14.77 -23.71
N LYS A 78 13.17 13.95 -24.76
CA LYS A 78 12.38 14.12 -25.99
C LYS A 78 10.87 14.02 -25.72
N ALA A 79 10.46 13.04 -24.91
CA ALA A 79 9.06 12.85 -24.54
C ALA A 79 8.51 14.03 -23.71
N VAL A 80 9.30 14.55 -22.77
CA VAL A 80 8.94 15.70 -21.93
C VAL A 80 8.83 16.97 -22.75
N LYS A 81 9.79 17.24 -23.66
CA LYS A 81 9.70 18.40 -24.57
C LYS A 81 8.46 18.33 -25.46
N LYS A 82 8.20 17.18 -26.08
CA LYS A 82 7.00 16.95 -26.91
C LYS A 82 5.70 17.10 -26.11
N ALA A 83 5.66 16.57 -24.89
CA ALA A 83 4.49 16.68 -24.02
C ALA A 83 4.22 18.13 -23.60
N ARG A 84 5.27 18.91 -23.35
CA ARG A 84 5.18 20.34 -23.05
C ARG A 84 4.72 21.15 -24.25
N GLU A 85 5.24 20.88 -25.44
CA GLU A 85 4.78 21.50 -26.68
C GLU A 85 3.29 21.20 -26.93
N ALA A 86 2.84 19.97 -26.68
CA ALA A 86 1.43 19.60 -26.78
C ALA A 86 0.53 20.29 -25.73
N LEU A 87 1.08 20.67 -24.58
CA LEU A 87 0.39 21.43 -23.53
C LEU A 87 0.48 22.95 -23.72
N GLY A 88 1.48 23.43 -24.46
CA GLY A 88 1.77 24.85 -24.67
C GLY A 88 1.94 25.59 -23.34
N ASP A 89 1.25 26.71 -23.20
CA ASP A 89 1.32 27.59 -22.02
C ASP A 89 0.78 26.96 -20.73
N LYS A 90 0.05 25.84 -20.84
CA LYS A 90 -0.44 25.07 -19.66
C LYS A 90 0.66 24.25 -19.01
N ALA A 91 1.83 24.11 -19.66
CA ALA A 91 2.92 23.34 -19.11
C ALA A 91 3.50 24.02 -17.85
N PRO A 92 3.77 23.25 -16.78
CA PRO A 92 4.39 23.80 -15.58
C PRO A 92 5.76 24.38 -15.91
N GLN A 93 5.94 25.64 -15.51
CA GLN A 93 7.19 26.37 -15.63
C GLN A 93 8.08 25.99 -14.44
N PHE A 94 9.28 25.49 -14.71
CA PHE A 94 10.26 25.20 -13.65
C PHE A 94 11.18 26.41 -13.59
N GLY A 95 11.06 27.19 -12.51
CA GLY A 95 11.83 28.42 -12.36
C GLY A 95 13.32 28.16 -12.46
N HIS A 96 13.98 28.80 -13.44
CA HIS A 96 15.41 29.05 -13.40
C HIS A 96 15.64 30.08 -12.27
N GLY A 97 16.50 29.74 -11.31
CA GLY A 97 16.54 30.39 -10.01
C GLY A 97 16.65 31.92 -10.06
N HIS A 98 15.65 32.59 -9.50
CA HIS A 98 15.83 33.86 -8.80
C HIS A 98 14.73 34.05 -7.74
N GLY A 99 15.08 33.73 -6.48
CA GLY A 99 14.39 34.21 -5.29
C GLY A 99 13.38 33.23 -4.65
N PRO A 100 13.35 33.16 -3.30
CA PRO A 100 12.24 32.53 -2.57
C PRO A 100 10.92 33.23 -2.91
N PRO A 101 9.78 32.53 -2.86
CA PRO A 101 8.50 33.11 -3.26
C PRO A 101 8.23 34.33 -2.37
N ARG A 102 8.00 35.49 -3.00
CA ARG A 102 7.52 36.68 -2.30
C ARG A 102 6.32 36.30 -1.45
N HIS A 103 6.44 36.60 -0.17
CA HIS A 103 5.40 36.50 0.84
C HIS A 103 4.17 37.29 0.33
N GLY A 104 3.12 36.60 -0.15
CA GLY A 104 1.95 37.32 -0.67
C GLY A 104 0.89 36.49 -1.41
N GLN A 105 1.25 35.46 -2.16
CA GLN A 105 0.25 34.62 -2.85
C GLN A 105 -0.24 33.48 -1.95
N ARG A 106 -0.95 33.84 -0.88
CA ARG A 106 -1.79 32.90 -0.11
C ARG A 106 -3.09 32.72 -0.88
N GLY A 107 -3.45 31.48 -1.22
CA GLY A 107 -4.75 31.22 -1.83
C GLY A 107 -5.18 29.77 -2.04
N ASP A 108 -4.28 28.78 -2.05
CA ASP A 108 -4.69 27.39 -2.32
C ASP A 108 -3.82 26.31 -1.66
N GLY A 109 -3.32 26.63 -0.47
CA GLY A 109 -2.69 25.65 0.41
C GLY A 109 -3.72 25.20 1.43
N VAL A 110 -4.29 24.00 1.22
CA VAL A 110 -5.16 23.27 2.15
C VAL A 110 -4.75 23.52 3.60
N LEU A 111 -5.51 24.39 4.28
CA LEU A 111 -5.41 24.66 5.72
C LEU A 111 -5.62 23.34 6.47
N GLY A 112 -4.53 22.67 6.86
CA GLY A 112 -4.64 21.45 7.66
C GLY A 112 -3.45 20.50 7.60
N LYS A 113 -2.51 20.67 6.67
CA LYS A 113 -1.30 19.84 6.61
C LYS A 113 -0.05 20.70 6.81
N ARG A 114 0.21 21.11 8.05
CA ARG A 114 1.58 21.49 8.44
C ARG A 114 2.46 20.26 8.22
N ARG A 115 3.45 20.39 7.32
CA ARG A 115 4.52 19.38 7.20
C ARG A 115 5.19 19.28 8.56
N ARG A 116 5.27 18.06 9.10
CA ARG A 116 5.92 17.78 10.39
C ARG A 116 7.44 17.70 10.28
N ASP A 117 7.97 17.96 9.09
CA ASP A 117 9.38 17.84 8.72
C ASP A 117 9.91 19.19 8.20
N ALA A 118 9.60 20.28 8.89
CA ALA A 118 10.45 21.47 8.82
C ALA A 118 11.58 21.23 9.81
N GLU A 119 12.66 20.68 9.29
CA GLU A 119 13.91 20.50 10.01
C GLU A 119 14.33 21.82 10.66
N ASP A 120 14.79 21.69 11.90
CA ASP A 120 15.74 22.61 12.51
C ASP A 120 15.27 24.07 12.62
N ALA A 121 14.21 24.28 13.41
CA ALA A 121 14.16 25.50 14.21
C ALA A 121 15.26 25.39 15.28
N SER A 122 16.50 25.61 14.86
CA SER A 122 17.62 25.92 15.73
C SER A 122 17.16 27.12 16.56
N GLY A 123 16.75 26.83 17.79
CA GLY A 123 16.32 27.82 18.77
C GLY A 123 17.51 28.70 19.08
N SER A 124 17.71 29.71 18.25
CA SER A 124 18.62 30.80 18.55
C SER A 124 18.11 31.41 19.84
N ASP A 125 18.94 31.36 20.88
CA ASP A 125 18.73 31.97 22.21
C ASP A 125 18.41 33.49 22.10
N SER A 126 18.43 34.07 20.90
CA SER A 126 18.13 35.48 20.62
C SER A 126 16.69 35.93 20.87
N ASP A 127 15.69 35.03 20.94
CA ASP A 127 14.28 35.41 21.14
C ASP A 127 13.87 35.68 22.60
N VAL A 128 14.73 35.39 23.58
CA VAL A 128 14.44 35.62 25.01
C VAL A 128 15.12 36.91 25.49
N PRO A 129 14.38 37.89 26.05
CA PRO A 129 14.96 39.11 26.62
C PRO A 129 16.00 38.82 27.72
N ALA A 130 17.06 39.64 27.82
CA ALA A 130 18.17 39.43 28.76
C ALA A 130 17.70 39.34 30.23
N ASP A 131 16.68 40.12 30.60
CA ASP A 131 16.11 40.12 31.95
C ASP A 131 15.52 38.75 32.32
N VAL A 132 14.90 38.05 31.36
CA VAL A 132 14.32 36.72 31.57
C VAL A 132 15.41 35.65 31.67
N LYS A 133 16.52 35.80 30.93
CA LYS A 133 17.66 34.87 31.00
C LYS A 133 18.43 34.94 32.33
N SER A 134 18.40 36.10 32.98
CA SER A 134 19.08 36.30 34.26
C SER A 134 18.34 35.74 35.48
N ILE A 135 17.08 35.29 35.31
CA ILE A 135 16.30 34.70 36.38
C ILE A 135 17.00 33.38 36.79
N PRO A 136 17.48 33.26 38.04
CA PRO A 136 18.16 32.06 38.48
C PRO A 136 17.18 30.88 38.52
N MET A 137 17.62 29.75 38.00
CA MET A 137 16.84 28.52 38.08
C MET A 137 16.66 28.10 39.55
N PRO A 138 15.48 27.55 39.93
CA PRO A 138 15.29 26.94 41.23
C PRO A 138 16.39 25.92 41.54
N ARG A 139 16.81 25.84 42.80
CA ARG A 139 17.89 24.93 43.24
C ARG A 139 17.64 23.45 42.92
N ASP A 140 16.37 23.09 42.70
CA ASP A 140 15.92 21.72 42.42
C ASP A 140 15.74 21.44 40.92
N THR A 141 16.17 22.33 40.02
CA THR A 141 16.15 21.99 38.59
C THR A 141 17.32 21.06 38.28
N PRO A 142 17.05 19.79 37.90
CA PRO A 142 18.11 18.86 37.58
C PRO A 142 18.97 19.40 36.43
N PRO A 143 20.25 19.00 36.35
CA PRO A 143 21.10 19.40 35.24
C PRO A 143 20.46 18.99 33.90
N PRO A 144 20.66 19.78 32.84
CA PRO A 144 20.14 19.41 31.52
C PRO A 144 20.70 18.04 31.11
N ILE A 145 19.85 17.22 30.49
CA ILE A 145 20.25 15.92 29.95
C ILE A 145 21.44 16.13 29.00
N SER A 146 22.49 15.33 29.13
CA SER A 146 23.66 15.45 28.26
C SER A 146 23.26 15.24 26.80
N LYS A 147 23.93 15.96 25.89
CA LYS A 147 23.65 15.88 24.45
C LYS A 147 23.83 14.46 23.92
N GLU A 148 24.81 13.73 24.44
CA GLU A 148 25.08 12.33 24.06
C GLU A 148 23.88 11.42 24.34
N ILE A 149 23.24 11.54 25.51
CA ILE A 149 22.04 10.75 25.86
C ILE A 149 20.86 11.11 24.94
N LEU A 150 20.70 12.40 24.61
CA LEU A 150 19.68 12.84 23.66
C LEU A 150 19.95 12.29 22.26
N ASP A 151 21.20 12.34 21.81
CA ASP A 151 21.61 11.85 20.49
C ASP A 151 21.41 10.33 20.36
N GLU A 152 21.76 9.56 21.39
CA GLU A 152 21.47 8.12 21.47
C GLU A 152 19.96 7.84 21.41
N TRP A 153 19.15 8.62 22.12
CA TRP A 153 17.70 8.48 22.11
C TRP A 153 17.10 8.79 20.74
N TYR A 154 17.55 9.87 20.09
CA TYR A 154 17.15 10.21 18.72
C TYR A 154 17.67 9.20 17.69
N ALA A 155 18.86 8.63 17.87
CA ALA A 155 19.41 7.58 17.02
C ALA A 155 18.59 6.29 17.12
N LYS A 156 18.30 5.82 18.34
CA LYS A 156 17.45 4.64 18.59
C LYS A 156 16.05 4.83 18.02
N ARG A 157 15.49 6.04 18.12
CA ARG A 157 14.19 6.39 17.54
C ARG A 157 14.22 6.40 16.00
N ARG A 158 15.30 6.89 15.38
CA ARG A 158 15.49 6.84 13.92
C ARG A 158 15.62 5.39 13.43
N ALA A 159 16.49 4.60 14.06
CA ALA A 159 16.69 3.19 13.73
C ALA A 159 15.39 2.38 13.81
N LYS A 160 14.54 2.62 14.83
CA LYS A 160 13.23 1.96 14.93
C LYS A 160 12.31 2.31 13.74
N ARG A 161 12.27 3.58 13.34
CA ARG A 161 11.45 4.03 12.20
C ARG A 161 11.95 3.44 10.88
N ASP A 162 13.26 3.35 10.72
CA ASP A 162 13.88 2.79 9.51
C ASP A 162 13.63 1.28 9.43
N ALA A 163 13.68 0.57 10.56
CA ALA A 163 13.29 -0.85 10.65
C ALA A 163 11.80 -1.07 10.32
N GLU A 164 10.89 -0.23 10.83
CA GLU A 164 9.46 -0.28 10.48
C GLU A 164 9.25 -0.06 8.98
N ARG A 165 9.95 0.92 8.37
CA ARG A 165 9.88 1.18 6.92
C ARG A 165 10.46 0.04 6.08
N ALA A 166 11.54 -0.58 6.53
CA ALA A 166 12.13 -1.74 5.87
C ALA A 166 11.18 -2.94 5.91
N SER A 167 10.59 -3.23 7.07
CA SER A 167 9.57 -4.28 7.20
C SER A 167 8.33 -4.03 6.34
N GLU A 168 7.88 -2.79 6.21
CA GLU A 168 6.76 -2.43 5.34
C GLU A 168 7.12 -2.55 3.84
N ALA A 169 8.38 -2.32 3.47
CA ALA A 169 8.87 -2.53 2.12
C ALA A 169 8.98 -4.03 1.77
N GLU A 170 9.46 -4.86 2.70
CA GLU A 170 9.53 -6.32 2.55
C GLU A 170 8.12 -6.95 2.47
N GLN A 171 7.19 -6.52 3.32
CA GLN A 171 5.79 -6.98 3.27
C GLN A 171 5.09 -6.63 1.94
N ARG A 172 5.46 -5.51 1.32
CA ARG A 172 4.95 -5.13 -0.01
C ARG A 172 5.54 -6.02 -1.10
N GLN A 173 6.79 -6.45 -0.97
CA GLN A 173 7.44 -7.36 -1.93
C GLN A 173 6.90 -8.80 -1.81
N ASP A 174 6.63 -9.30 -0.60
CA ASP A 174 6.03 -10.63 -0.40
C ASP A 174 4.54 -10.71 -0.78
N SER A 175 3.88 -9.57 -1.01
CA SER A 175 2.53 -9.50 -1.54
C SER A 175 2.44 -9.63 -3.07
N GLU A 176 3.58 -9.68 -3.78
CA GLU A 176 3.66 -10.04 -5.20
C GLU A 176 3.63 -11.57 -5.40
N LYS A 177 2.60 -12.23 -4.84
CA LYS A 177 2.26 -13.60 -5.27
C LYS A 177 1.78 -13.56 -6.73
N PRO A 178 2.13 -14.56 -7.56
CA PRO A 178 1.70 -14.60 -8.96
C PRO A 178 0.17 -14.53 -9.05
N ALA A 179 -0.32 -13.72 -9.99
CA ALA A 179 -1.73 -13.43 -10.21
C ALA A 179 -2.56 -14.73 -10.19
N ALA A 180 -3.42 -14.86 -9.16
CA ALA A 180 -4.47 -15.86 -9.16
C ALA A 180 -5.31 -15.70 -10.44
N PRO A 181 -5.75 -16.80 -11.08
CA PRO A 181 -6.45 -16.74 -12.35
C PRO A 181 -7.68 -15.84 -12.23
N VAL A 182 -7.85 -14.96 -13.21
CA VAL A 182 -9.00 -14.06 -13.36
C VAL A 182 -10.26 -14.92 -13.42
N VAL A 183 -10.95 -15.06 -12.28
CA VAL A 183 -12.29 -15.65 -12.25
C VAL A 183 -13.22 -14.64 -12.89
N GLU A 184 -13.70 -14.94 -14.09
CA GLU A 184 -14.72 -14.15 -14.77
C GLU A 184 -15.96 -14.06 -13.88
N ALA A 185 -16.22 -12.87 -13.33
CA ALA A 185 -17.40 -12.62 -12.52
C ALA A 185 -18.65 -12.69 -13.41
N LYS A 186 -19.20 -13.89 -13.56
CA LYS A 186 -20.50 -14.12 -14.21
C LYS A 186 -21.58 -13.59 -13.27
N THR A 187 -22.05 -12.37 -13.53
CA THR A 187 -23.22 -11.81 -12.86
C THR A 187 -24.46 -12.54 -13.36
N VAL A 188 -24.91 -13.54 -12.61
CA VAL A 188 -26.22 -14.18 -12.81
C VAL A 188 -27.24 -13.35 -12.02
N TYR A 189 -28.31 -12.89 -12.69
CA TYR A 189 -29.40 -12.19 -12.03
C TYR A 189 -30.27 -13.20 -11.28
N GLU A 190 -29.93 -13.48 -10.03
CA GLU A 190 -30.79 -14.25 -9.12
C GLU A 190 -31.61 -13.28 -8.25
N ALA A 191 -32.92 -13.51 -8.20
CA ALA A 191 -33.87 -12.69 -7.43
C ALA A 191 -33.99 -13.12 -5.96
N LYS A 192 -33.02 -13.90 -5.44
CA LYS A 192 -33.04 -14.34 -4.04
C LYS A 192 -32.52 -13.22 -3.15
N PRO A 193 -33.23 -12.86 -2.06
CA PRO A 193 -32.74 -11.86 -1.13
C PRO A 193 -31.47 -12.36 -0.45
N VAL A 194 -30.42 -11.53 -0.44
CA VAL A 194 -29.18 -11.78 0.31
C VAL A 194 -29.44 -11.50 1.78
N VAL A 195 -29.75 -12.54 2.56
CA VAL A 195 -29.87 -12.43 4.02
C VAL A 195 -28.47 -12.45 4.62
N ARG A 196 -28.11 -11.40 5.36
CA ARG A 196 -26.84 -11.29 6.07
C ARG A 196 -26.92 -12.01 7.41
N ASP A 197 -25.95 -12.87 7.68
CA ASP A 197 -25.75 -13.46 8.99
C ASP A 197 -25.11 -12.42 9.93
N LEU A 198 -25.95 -11.60 10.57
CA LEU A 198 -25.50 -10.51 11.45
C LEU A 198 -24.59 -11.00 12.58
N GLN A 199 -24.74 -12.25 13.03
CA GLN A 199 -23.87 -12.87 14.03
C GLN A 199 -22.44 -13.08 13.48
N LYS A 200 -22.30 -13.52 12.23
CA LYS A 200 -20.98 -13.70 11.61
C LYS A 200 -20.31 -12.37 11.32
N GLU A 201 -21.08 -11.38 10.88
CA GLU A 201 -20.60 -10.00 10.68
C GLU A 201 -20.17 -9.35 12.01
N ALA A 202 -20.92 -9.58 13.09
CA ALA A 202 -20.56 -9.07 14.40
C ALA A 202 -19.29 -9.75 14.95
N VAL A 203 -19.19 -11.07 14.84
CA VAL A 203 -17.99 -11.83 15.22
C VAL A 203 -16.78 -11.40 14.39
N SER A 204 -16.96 -11.10 13.08
CA SER A 204 -15.91 -10.66 12.16
C SER A 204 -15.58 -9.16 12.22
N ALA A 205 -16.42 -8.31 12.80
CA ALA A 205 -16.15 -6.89 13.02
C ALA A 205 -15.65 -6.58 14.45
N PHE A 206 -16.24 -7.21 15.48
CA PHE A 206 -16.07 -6.79 16.88
C PHE A 206 -15.09 -7.65 17.70
N MET A 207 -14.68 -8.82 17.22
CA MET A 207 -13.65 -9.61 17.93
C MET A 207 -12.23 -9.13 17.58
N PRO A 208 -11.40 -8.82 18.58
CA PRO A 208 -9.98 -8.53 18.35
C PRO A 208 -9.27 -9.69 17.64
N SER A 209 -8.32 -9.37 16.76
CA SER A 209 -7.55 -10.36 16.00
C SER A 209 -6.85 -11.38 16.90
N ALA A 210 -6.31 -10.94 18.05
CA ALA A 210 -5.65 -11.81 19.02
C ALA A 210 -6.58 -12.89 19.62
N VAL A 211 -7.87 -12.58 19.78
CA VAL A 211 -8.86 -13.55 20.27
C VAL A 211 -9.26 -14.51 19.15
N ARG A 212 -9.38 -14.01 17.91
CA ARG A 212 -9.65 -14.85 16.73
C ARG A 212 -8.55 -15.88 16.51
N THR A 213 -7.28 -15.47 16.57
CA THR A 213 -6.16 -16.38 16.38
C THR A 213 -6.09 -17.45 17.46
N LYS A 214 -6.41 -17.12 18.72
CA LYS A 214 -6.50 -18.12 19.82
C LYS A 214 -7.64 -19.12 19.60
N ILE A 215 -8.81 -18.66 19.16
CA ILE A 215 -9.96 -19.51 18.83
C ILE A 215 -9.66 -20.39 17.60
N GLU A 216 -9.02 -19.85 16.58
CA GLU A 216 -8.64 -20.58 15.36
C GLU A 216 -7.56 -21.64 15.66
N LYS A 217 -6.55 -21.30 16.46
CA LYS A 217 -5.57 -22.25 17.01
C LYS A 217 -6.24 -23.37 17.81
N GLY A 218 -7.20 -23.04 18.67
CA GLY A 218 -8.00 -24.04 19.40
C GLY A 218 -8.87 -24.92 18.50
N LYS A 219 -9.30 -24.42 17.34
CA LYS A 219 -10.02 -25.18 16.31
C LYS A 219 -9.10 -25.99 15.37
N GLY A 220 -7.77 -25.93 15.57
CA GLY A 220 -6.78 -26.58 14.70
C GLY A 220 -6.58 -25.89 13.34
N GLN A 221 -7.12 -24.68 13.15
CA GLN A 221 -6.90 -23.85 11.97
C GLN A 221 -5.76 -22.86 12.26
N GLY A 222 -4.52 -23.23 11.92
CA GLY A 222 -3.36 -22.35 12.16
C GLY A 222 -2.01 -23.04 12.31
N GLY A 223 -1.95 -24.37 12.20
CA GLY A 223 -0.73 -25.16 12.35
C GLY A 223 -0.83 -26.16 13.48
N LEU A 224 0.18 -27.03 13.60
CA LEU A 224 0.32 -27.95 14.72
C LEU A 224 0.52 -27.13 16.00
N LEU A 225 -0.36 -27.32 16.98
CA LEU A 225 -0.31 -26.61 18.26
C LEU A 225 0.62 -27.39 19.21
N GLU A 226 1.60 -26.71 19.80
CA GLU A 226 2.47 -27.32 20.81
C GLU A 226 1.64 -27.73 22.05
N PRO A 227 1.93 -28.87 22.69
CA PRO A 227 1.14 -29.38 23.81
C PRO A 227 1.08 -28.39 24.99
N GLU A 228 2.14 -27.62 25.24
CA GLU A 228 2.13 -26.58 26.28
C GLU A 228 1.26 -25.36 25.93
N GLU A 229 1.11 -25.03 24.64
CA GLU A 229 0.23 -23.94 24.18
C GLU A 229 -1.24 -24.39 24.20
N ALA A 230 -1.51 -25.68 23.97
CA ALA A 230 -2.84 -26.26 24.11
C ALA A 230 -3.34 -26.17 25.55
N ASP A 231 -2.55 -26.57 26.53
CA ASP A 231 -2.90 -26.49 27.95
C ASP A 231 -3.20 -25.04 28.41
N GLN A 232 -2.47 -24.06 27.87
CA GLN A 232 -2.73 -22.65 28.13
C GLN A 232 -4.05 -22.19 27.51
N LEU A 233 -4.34 -22.58 26.28
CA LEU A 233 -5.61 -22.28 25.61
C LEU A 233 -6.81 -22.98 26.27
N GLU A 234 -6.61 -24.15 26.87
CA GLU A 234 -7.61 -24.83 27.71
C GLU A 234 -7.86 -24.07 29.01
N LYS A 235 -6.79 -23.66 29.72
CA LYS A 235 -6.90 -22.85 30.95
C LYS A 235 -7.53 -21.49 30.71
N GLU A 236 -7.25 -20.87 29.57
CA GLU A 236 -7.85 -19.60 29.15
C GLU A 236 -9.29 -19.77 28.61
N GLY A 237 -9.78 -21.00 28.44
CA GLY A 237 -11.15 -21.31 28.03
C GLY A 237 -11.42 -21.17 26.53
N TYR A 238 -10.38 -21.10 25.70
CA TYR A 238 -10.49 -21.04 24.24
C TYR A 238 -10.63 -22.42 23.59
N LEU A 239 -10.21 -23.47 24.30
CA LEU A 239 -10.48 -24.87 23.97
C LEU A 239 -11.66 -25.36 24.80
N ARG A 240 -12.76 -25.73 24.14
CA ARG A 240 -13.91 -26.32 24.83
C ARG A 240 -13.63 -27.80 25.07
N ALA A 241 -13.37 -28.16 26.33
CA ALA A 241 -13.28 -29.55 26.73
C ALA A 241 -14.56 -30.31 26.30
N PRO A 242 -14.44 -31.55 25.78
CA PRO A 242 -15.58 -32.35 25.32
C PRO A 242 -16.56 -32.70 26.46
N GLU A 243 -16.18 -32.48 27.72
CA GLU A 243 -17.04 -32.65 28.90
C GLU A 243 -18.25 -31.71 28.91
N ALA A 244 -18.11 -30.49 28.40
CA ALA A 244 -19.20 -29.50 28.32
C ALA A 244 -20.21 -29.78 27.19
N MET A 245 -20.07 -30.90 26.48
CA MET A 245 -20.99 -31.37 25.44
C MET A 245 -21.82 -32.59 25.90
N ARG A 246 -21.53 -33.15 27.09
CA ARG A 246 -22.30 -34.25 27.70
C ARG A 246 -23.48 -33.81 28.56
N LEU A 247 -23.67 -32.50 28.79
CA LEU A 247 -24.75 -31.97 29.63
C LEU A 247 -25.48 -30.79 28.95
N GLN A 248 -26.26 -31.08 27.91
CA GLN A 248 -27.43 -30.27 27.53
C GLN A 248 -28.54 -31.23 27.06
N PRO A 249 -29.72 -31.26 27.71
CA PRO A 249 -30.88 -31.99 27.18
C PRO A 249 -31.58 -31.17 26.09
N GLU A 250 -31.97 -31.89 25.05
CA GLU A 250 -32.96 -31.61 23.99
C GLU A 250 -33.44 -30.17 23.77
N GLN A 251 -33.20 -29.61 22.57
CA GLN A 251 -34.26 -29.15 21.66
C GLN A 251 -33.77 -29.16 20.19
N MET A 252 -34.69 -29.56 19.28
CA MET A 252 -34.75 -29.32 17.83
C MET A 252 -34.20 -30.38 16.83
N GLU A 253 -35.12 -31.29 16.44
CA GLU A 253 -35.47 -31.87 15.12
C GLU A 253 -34.43 -31.95 13.95
N PRO A 254 -34.53 -33.00 13.10
CA PRO A 254 -33.44 -33.47 12.25
C PRO A 254 -33.35 -32.68 10.93
N ARG A 255 -32.15 -32.24 10.59
CA ARG A 255 -31.76 -31.96 9.20
C ARG A 255 -30.90 -33.10 8.68
N GLN A 256 -31.42 -33.74 7.64
CA GLN A 256 -30.76 -34.75 6.84
C GLN A 256 -29.52 -34.15 6.15
N ASP A 257 -28.58 -35.05 5.83
CA ASP A 257 -27.40 -34.90 4.98
C ASP A 257 -26.08 -34.42 5.61
N ALA A 258 -25.32 -35.38 6.17
CA ALA A 258 -23.89 -35.51 5.88
C ALA A 258 -23.37 -36.88 6.38
N GLY A 259 -22.93 -37.73 5.45
CA GLY A 259 -22.50 -39.10 5.70
C GLY A 259 -21.27 -39.23 6.62
N THR A 260 -21.41 -40.07 7.64
CA THR A 260 -20.32 -40.54 8.50
C THR A 260 -19.48 -41.56 7.75
N ARG A 261 -18.23 -41.23 7.42
CA ARG A 261 -17.23 -42.22 6.98
C ARG A 261 -16.79 -43.04 8.19
N ARG A 262 -17.28 -44.28 8.28
CA ARG A 262 -16.69 -45.33 9.13
C ARG A 262 -15.39 -45.79 8.46
N VAL A 263 -14.27 -45.62 9.15
CA VAL A 263 -13.01 -46.29 8.82
C VAL A 263 -13.05 -47.64 9.53
N MET A 264 -13.16 -48.73 8.79
CA MET A 264 -12.95 -50.08 9.31
C MET A 264 -11.45 -50.35 9.24
N MET A 265 -10.82 -50.57 10.38
CA MET A 265 -9.51 -51.23 10.46
C MET A 265 -9.74 -52.71 10.18
N GLU A 266 -9.22 -53.18 9.04
CA GLU A 266 -9.08 -54.60 8.75
C GLU A 266 -7.75 -55.05 9.38
N GLU A 267 -7.85 -55.68 10.55
CA GLU A 267 -6.79 -56.50 11.12
C GLU A 267 -6.62 -57.74 10.21
N VAL A 268 -5.45 -57.84 9.57
CA VAL A 268 -4.96 -59.09 9.00
C VAL A 268 -4.29 -59.84 10.14
N ASP A 269 -5.05 -60.71 10.80
CA ASP A 269 -4.44 -61.79 11.58
C ASP A 269 -4.07 -62.92 10.60
N ASP A 270 -2.76 -63.06 10.42
CA ASP A 270 -2.12 -64.30 10.01
C ASP A 270 -2.51 -65.46 10.96
N GLU A 271 -2.32 -66.69 10.47
CA GLU A 271 -2.08 -67.92 11.23
C GLU A 271 -3.13 -69.06 11.10
N GLU A 272 -2.72 -70.00 10.24
CA GLU A 272 -2.76 -71.48 10.38
C GLU A 272 -4.08 -72.26 10.41
N GLY A 273 -4.10 -73.31 9.56
CA GLY A 273 -4.88 -74.54 9.80
C GLY A 273 -5.52 -75.13 8.55
#